data_AF-A0A851B0N6-F1
#
_entry.id   AF-A0A851B0N6-F1
#
_cell.length_a   1.000
_cell.length_b   1.000
_cell.length_c   1.000
_cell.angle_alpha   90.00
_cell.angle_beta   90.00
_cell.angle_gamma   90.00
#
_symmetry.space_group_name_H-M   'P 1'
#
loop_
_entity.id
_entity.type
_entity.pdbx_description
1 polymer ?
#
loop_
_entity_poly.entity_id
_entity_poly.type
_entity_poly.pdbx_seq_one_letter_code
_entity_poly.pdbx_strand_id
1 'polypeptide(L)'
;QVSELGLAGDILAVPRGHPASQNRFLYLGGALHRLPSGLGWVSPPLVPGATSPVPCATPGPSATSPLSPLVSPCPQVAAVAVDSLCRGVFAGDSRTLSVRSCFPALFRAERRRGSVLLGLALPHGGDTPGT
;
A
#
# COMPACT_ATOMS: atom_id res chain seq x y z
N GLN A 1 13.17 -20.07 -15.58
CA GLN A 1 13.70 -19.22 -14.48
C GLN A 1 14.97 -18.48 -14.94
N VAL A 2 15.39 -17.39 -14.28
CA VAL A 2 16.62 -16.63 -14.66
C VAL A 2 17.87 -17.51 -14.70
N SER A 3 17.92 -18.56 -13.86
CA SER A 3 18.99 -19.56 -13.85
C SER A 3 19.07 -20.42 -15.12
N GLU A 4 17.94 -20.69 -15.79
CA GLU A 4 17.91 -21.46 -17.06
C GLU A 4 18.52 -20.66 -18.22
N LEU A 5 18.52 -19.33 -18.10
CA LEU A 5 19.12 -18.40 -19.08
C LEU A 5 20.63 -18.17 -18.81
N GLY A 6 21.20 -18.78 -17.77
CA GLY A 6 22.61 -18.56 -17.38
C GLY A 6 22.90 -17.17 -16.78
N LEU A 7 21.90 -16.32 -16.64
CA LEU A 7 22.02 -14.91 -16.19
C LEU A 7 22.04 -14.74 -14.67
N ALA A 8 22.11 -15.83 -13.91
CA ALA A 8 22.10 -15.76 -12.45
C ALA A 8 23.28 -14.96 -11.88
N GLY A 9 24.44 -14.99 -12.55
CA GLY A 9 25.63 -14.23 -12.17
C GLY A 9 25.52 -12.72 -12.39
N ASP A 10 24.59 -12.29 -13.25
CA ASP A 10 24.40 -10.89 -13.64
C ASP A 10 23.31 -10.17 -12.83
N ILE A 11 22.70 -10.87 -11.86
CA ILE A 11 21.67 -10.28 -10.99
C ILE A 11 22.33 -9.41 -9.92
N LEU A 12 22.22 -8.09 -10.07
CA LEU A 12 22.60 -7.13 -9.05
C LEU A 12 21.44 -6.89 -8.08
N ALA A 13 21.35 -7.73 -7.05
CA ALA A 13 20.31 -7.61 -6.02
C ALA A 13 20.61 -6.44 -5.06
N VAL A 14 19.58 -5.67 -4.71
CA VAL A 14 19.66 -4.66 -3.64
C VAL A 14 19.26 -5.31 -2.31
N PRO A 15 20.18 -5.43 -1.32
CA PRO A 15 19.87 -6.05 -0.04
C PRO A 15 18.82 -5.25 0.74
N ARG A 16 17.99 -5.93 1.56
CA ARG A 16 16.97 -5.28 2.42
C ARG A 16 17.54 -4.29 3.44
N GLY A 17 18.82 -4.43 3.78
CA GLY A 17 19.53 -3.50 4.67
C GLY A 17 19.92 -2.18 4.00
N HIS A 18 19.86 -2.11 2.66
CA HIS A 18 20.32 -0.95 1.90
C HIS A 18 19.29 0.19 1.95
N PRO A 19 19.69 1.46 2.13
CA PRO A 19 18.76 2.59 2.23
C PRO A 19 17.83 2.72 1.01
N ALA A 20 18.32 2.38 -0.18
CA ALA A 20 17.51 2.37 -1.41
C ALA A 20 16.34 1.38 -1.37
N SER A 21 16.44 0.31 -0.56
CA SER A 21 15.36 -0.67 -0.39
C SER A 21 14.36 -0.29 0.71
N GLN A 22 14.76 0.58 1.64
CA GLN A 22 14.00 0.91 2.85
C GLN A 22 13.26 2.25 2.75
N ASN A 23 13.68 3.12 1.84
CA ASN A 23 13.22 4.50 1.79
C ASN A 23 12.47 4.77 0.49
N ARG A 24 11.15 4.94 0.59
CA ARG A 24 10.29 5.45 -0.48
C ARG A 24 9.79 6.83 -0.07
N PHE A 25 9.66 7.75 -1.03
CA PHE A 25 9.27 9.13 -0.77
C PHE A 25 8.12 9.57 -1.68
N LEU A 26 7.29 10.48 -1.19
CA LEU A 26 6.26 11.20 -1.95
C LEU A 26 6.55 12.68 -1.90
N TYR A 27 6.54 13.33 -3.06
CA TYR A 27 6.70 14.78 -3.14
C TYR A 27 5.32 15.45 -3.09
N LEU A 28 5.04 16.18 -2.02
CA LEU A 28 3.75 16.83 -1.78
C LEU A 28 3.99 18.21 -1.17
N GLY A 29 3.26 19.23 -1.62
CA GLY A 29 3.31 20.57 -1.02
C GLY A 29 4.70 21.22 -1.02
N GLY A 30 5.57 20.87 -1.97
CA GLY A 30 6.94 21.40 -2.03
C GLY A 30 7.98 20.64 -1.19
N ALA A 31 7.60 19.54 -0.51
CA ALA A 31 8.48 18.78 0.36
C ALA A 31 8.47 17.27 0.03
N LEU A 32 9.58 16.59 0.34
CA LEU A 32 9.71 15.13 0.24
C LEU A 32 9.29 14.48 1.56
N HIS A 33 8.24 13.67 1.50
CA HIS A 33 7.71 12.91 2.62
C HIS A 33 8.09 11.43 2.50
N ARG A 34 8.77 10.87 3.50
CA ARG A 34 9.08 9.44 3.52
C ARG A 34 7.80 8.63 3.76
N LEU A 35 7.54 7.65 2.90
CA LEU A 35 6.50 6.65 3.12
C LEU A 35 6.90 5.75 4.29
N PRO A 36 5.95 5.36 5.14
CA PRO A 36 6.23 4.44 6.23
C PRO A 36 6.65 3.08 5.65
N SER A 37 7.74 2.53 6.16
CA SER A 37 8.25 1.21 5.78
C SER A 37 8.01 0.23 6.93
N GLY A 38 7.33 -0.89 6.63
CA GLY A 38 7.04 -1.95 7.59
C GLY A 38 5.68 -1.83 8.29
N LEU A 39 5.42 -2.71 9.26
CA LEU A 39 4.17 -2.79 10.02
C LEU A 39 4.00 -1.63 11.04
N GLY A 40 4.65 -0.49 10.84
CA GLY A 40 4.53 0.71 11.69
C GLY A 40 3.26 1.53 11.44
N TRP A 41 2.37 1.06 10.56
CA TRP A 41 1.10 1.71 10.21
C TRP A 41 0.08 1.75 11.36
N VAL A 42 0.30 0.98 12.43
CA VAL A 42 -0.65 0.83 13.54
C VAL A 42 -0.36 1.75 14.72
N SER A 43 0.83 2.35 14.80
CA SER A 43 1.16 3.32 15.86
C SER A 43 0.90 4.74 15.35
N PRO A 44 -0.06 5.49 15.93
CA PRO A 44 -0.17 6.92 15.62
C PRO A 44 1.13 7.63 16.04
N PRO A 45 1.52 8.72 15.34
CA PRO A 45 2.63 9.54 15.78
C PRO A 45 2.27 10.09 17.16
N LEU A 46 2.95 9.58 18.19
CA LEU A 46 2.84 10.10 19.54
C LEU A 46 3.55 11.46 19.55
N VAL A 47 2.84 12.50 19.12
CA VAL A 47 3.33 13.88 19.19
C VAL A 47 3.25 14.28 20.67
N PRO A 48 4.37 14.51 21.38
CA PRO A 48 4.31 14.99 22.75
C PRO A 48 3.81 16.44 22.73
N GLY A 49 2.57 16.67 23.17
CA GLY A 49 2.04 18.03 23.40
C GLY A 49 0.85 18.49 22.56
N ALA A 50 0.27 17.67 21.68
CA ALA A 50 -0.98 18.02 20.99
C ALA A 50 -2.20 17.43 21.70
N THR A 51 -2.90 18.24 22.50
CA THR A 51 -4.12 17.87 23.26
C THR A 51 -5.41 17.91 22.43
N SER A 52 -5.33 18.06 21.11
CA SER A 52 -6.52 18.00 20.25
C SER A 52 -6.44 16.77 19.35
N PRO A 53 -7.22 15.71 19.59
CA PRO A 53 -7.41 14.67 18.60
C PRO A 53 -8.20 15.32 17.47
N VAL A 54 -7.55 15.68 16.37
CA VAL A 54 -8.29 15.97 15.14
C VAL A 54 -8.88 14.63 14.71
N PRO A 55 -10.19 14.39 14.89
CA PRO A 55 -10.77 13.13 14.48
C PRO A 55 -10.75 13.17 12.97
N CYS A 56 -10.06 12.23 12.33
CA CYS A 56 -10.25 12.06 10.90
C CYS A 56 -11.72 11.63 10.71
N ALA A 57 -12.52 12.60 10.27
CA ALA A 57 -13.96 12.50 10.22
C ALA A 57 -14.35 11.29 9.36
N THR A 58 -15.21 10.43 9.92
CA THR A 58 -15.94 9.40 9.19
C THR A 58 -16.68 10.06 8.02
N PRO A 59 -16.41 9.66 6.76
CA PRO A 59 -17.29 10.05 5.66
C PRO A 59 -18.66 9.43 5.93
N GLY A 60 -19.70 10.26 5.87
CA GLY A 60 -21.08 9.82 6.00
C GLY A 60 -21.50 8.79 4.95
N PRO A 61 -22.61 8.06 5.17
CA PRO A 61 -23.03 6.96 4.33
C PRO A 61 -23.66 7.50 3.04
N SER A 62 -22.87 7.63 1.98
CA SER A 62 -23.43 7.73 0.63
C SER A 62 -22.51 7.09 -0.41
N ALA A 63 -22.96 5.92 -0.88
CA ALA A 63 -22.89 5.40 -2.24
C ALA A 63 -21.50 5.21 -2.93
N THR A 64 -21.22 3.93 -3.17
CA THR A 64 -20.56 3.37 -4.38
C THR A 64 -19.04 3.52 -4.53
N SER A 65 -18.32 2.50 -3.99
CA SER A 65 -17.00 1.90 -4.35
C SER A 65 -16.19 2.51 -5.53
N PRO A 66 -14.82 2.57 -5.51
CA PRO A 66 -13.94 1.55 -4.90
C PRO A 66 -12.70 2.06 -4.11
N LEU A 67 -12.12 1.15 -3.31
CA LEU A 67 -10.90 1.27 -2.50
C LEU A 67 -10.99 2.11 -1.22
N SER A 68 -11.49 1.52 -0.14
CA SER A 68 -11.09 1.93 1.21
C SER A 68 -11.06 0.72 2.14
N PRO A 69 -10.03 0.55 3.00
CA PRO A 69 -8.93 1.47 3.33
C PRO A 69 -7.55 0.84 3.05
N LEU A 70 -6.82 1.32 2.04
CA LEU A 70 -5.46 0.82 1.81
C LEU A 70 -4.38 1.58 2.59
N VAL A 71 -4.57 2.84 2.95
CA VAL A 71 -3.53 3.64 3.61
C VAL A 71 -4.18 4.72 4.46
N SER A 72 -3.83 4.76 5.76
CA SER A 72 -4.17 5.80 6.75
C SER A 72 -5.66 5.99 7.11
N PRO A 73 -5.98 6.38 8.36
CA PRO A 73 -7.35 6.73 8.77
C PRO A 73 -7.90 7.98 8.09
N CYS A 74 -7.13 8.59 7.18
CA CYS A 74 -7.47 9.84 6.52
C CYS A 74 -7.63 9.66 5.00
N PRO A 75 -8.82 9.93 4.44
CA PRO A 75 -9.14 9.63 3.04
C PRO A 75 -8.26 10.40 2.05
N GLN A 76 -7.80 11.60 2.41
CA GLN A 76 -6.93 12.41 1.57
C GLN A 76 -5.54 11.79 1.38
N VAL A 77 -4.95 11.24 2.45
CA VAL A 77 -3.64 10.58 2.40
C VAL A 77 -3.76 9.23 1.66
N ALA A 78 -4.87 8.52 1.86
CA ALA A 78 -5.18 7.30 1.10
C ALA A 78 -5.23 7.57 -0.41
N ALA A 79 -5.94 8.63 -0.83
CA ALA A 79 -6.09 8.99 -2.23
C ALA A 79 -4.73 9.32 -2.87
N VAL A 80 -3.90 10.14 -2.20
CA VAL A 80 -2.57 10.50 -2.71
C VAL A 80 -1.63 9.30 -2.76
N ALA A 81 -1.68 8.40 -1.78
CA ALA A 81 -0.86 7.20 -1.76
C ALA A 81 -1.25 6.20 -2.86
N VAL A 82 -2.55 5.96 -3.06
CA VAL A 82 -3.03 5.07 -4.13
C VAL A 82 -2.73 5.67 -5.50
N ASP A 83 -2.92 6.98 -5.65
CA ASP A 83 -2.67 7.68 -6.90
C ASP A 83 -1.19 7.68 -7.29
N SER A 84 -0.30 8.01 -6.35
CA SER A 84 1.15 7.92 -6.57
C SER A 84 1.61 6.50 -6.87
N LEU A 85 1.00 5.49 -6.24
CA LEU A 85 1.28 4.08 -6.52
C LEU A 85 0.83 3.69 -7.94
N CYS A 86 -0.38 4.08 -8.35
CA CYS A 86 -0.89 3.84 -9.70
C CYS A 86 -0.01 4.52 -10.77
N ARG A 87 0.43 5.75 -10.52
CA ARG A 87 1.36 6.47 -11.41
C ARG A 87 2.75 5.83 -11.42
N GLY A 88 3.24 5.32 -10.30
CA GLY A 88 4.54 4.67 -10.21
C GLY A 88 4.59 3.28 -10.89
N VAL A 89 3.49 2.52 -10.85
CA VAL A 89 3.44 1.16 -11.40
C VAL A 89 2.91 1.13 -12.84
N PHE A 90 1.85 1.89 -13.12
CA PHE A 90 1.12 1.85 -14.39
C PHE A 90 1.20 3.15 -15.19
N ALA A 91 1.86 4.20 -14.67
CA ALA A 91 1.86 5.54 -15.28
C ALA A 91 0.44 6.09 -15.56
N GLY A 92 -0.54 5.67 -14.75
CA GLY A 92 -1.95 5.97 -14.96
C GLY A 92 -2.65 6.48 -13.71
N ASP A 93 -3.85 7.02 -13.90
CA ASP A 93 -4.65 7.62 -12.83
C ASP A 93 -5.41 6.56 -12.03
N SER A 94 -5.44 6.73 -10.71
CA SER A 94 -6.16 5.82 -9.80
C SER A 94 -7.67 5.75 -10.05
N ARG A 95 -8.27 6.77 -10.69
CA ARG A 95 -9.71 6.85 -10.95
C ARG A 95 -10.17 6.09 -12.18
N THR A 96 -9.26 5.84 -13.13
CA THR A 96 -9.56 5.15 -14.39
C THR A 96 -9.10 3.69 -14.38
N LEU A 97 -8.19 3.34 -13.46
CA LEU A 97 -7.65 1.99 -13.33
C LEU A 97 -8.54 1.05 -12.51
N SER A 98 -8.70 -0.18 -13.00
CA SER A 98 -9.44 -1.23 -12.31
C SER A 98 -8.55 -1.98 -11.31
N VAL A 99 -8.92 -1.91 -10.04
CA VAL A 99 -8.25 -2.61 -8.92
C VAL A 99 -8.22 -4.12 -9.13
N ARG A 100 -9.29 -4.67 -9.72
CA ARG A 100 -9.40 -6.10 -9.97
C ARG A 100 -8.28 -6.61 -10.88
N SER A 101 -7.86 -5.80 -11.83
CA SER A 101 -6.81 -6.15 -12.80
C SER A 101 -5.43 -5.72 -12.30
N CYS A 102 -5.31 -4.50 -11.76
CA CYS A 102 -4.03 -3.93 -11.33
C CYS A 102 -3.52 -4.53 -10.01
N PHE A 103 -4.41 -4.91 -9.10
CA PHE A 103 -4.07 -5.40 -7.76
C PHE A 103 -4.96 -6.57 -7.32
N PRO A 104 -4.87 -7.74 -7.97
CA PRO A 104 -5.76 -8.87 -7.73
C PRO A 104 -5.70 -9.40 -6.29
N ALA A 105 -4.54 -9.34 -5.63
CA ALA A 105 -4.40 -9.73 -4.23
C ALA A 105 -5.22 -8.84 -3.28
N LEU A 106 -5.19 -7.52 -3.49
CA LEU A 106 -5.95 -6.56 -2.68
C LEU A 106 -7.45 -6.71 -2.91
N PHE A 107 -7.87 -6.89 -4.17
CA PHE A 107 -9.27 -7.12 -4.51
C PHE A 107 -9.84 -8.39 -3.88
N ARG A 108 -9.07 -9.49 -3.88
CA ARG A 108 -9.48 -10.75 -3.22
C ARG A 108 -9.54 -10.59 -1.71
N ALA A 109 -8.58 -9.89 -1.11
CA ALA A 109 -8.56 -9.60 0.32
C ALA A 109 -9.81 -8.83 0.76
N GLU A 110 -10.17 -7.76 0.04
CA GLU A 110 -11.39 -6.98 0.27
C GLU A 110 -12.65 -7.83 0.12
N ARG A 111 -12.79 -8.57 -0.98
CA ARG A 111 -13.99 -9.38 -1.27
C ARG A 111 -14.24 -10.48 -0.24
N ARG A 112 -13.19 -11.06 0.34
CA ARG A 112 -13.32 -12.17 1.29
C ARG A 112 -13.64 -11.70 2.70
N ARG A 113 -13.06 -10.59 3.16
CA ARG A 113 -13.15 -10.17 4.57
C ARG A 113 -13.81 -8.80 4.78
N GLY A 114 -14.27 -8.14 3.72
CA GLY A 114 -14.79 -6.78 3.77
C GLY A 114 -13.74 -5.71 4.09
N SER A 115 -12.47 -6.09 4.22
CA SER A 115 -11.36 -5.19 4.55
C SER A 115 -10.05 -5.72 3.98
N VAL A 116 -9.31 -4.87 3.28
CA VAL A 116 -8.03 -5.24 2.65
C VAL A 116 -6.95 -5.54 3.70
N LEU A 117 -6.86 -4.71 4.74
CA LEU A 117 -5.89 -4.89 5.82
C LEU A 117 -6.11 -6.20 6.56
N LEU A 118 -7.37 -6.51 6.89
CA LEU A 118 -7.73 -7.77 7.53
C LEU A 118 -7.46 -8.97 6.62
N GLY A 119 -7.71 -8.82 5.31
CA GLY A 119 -7.46 -9.87 4.33
C GLY A 119 -5.97 -10.14 4.08
N LEU A 120 -5.10 -9.13 4.25
CA LEU A 120 -3.64 -9.28 4.15
C LEU A 120 -2.97 -9.74 5.45
N ALA A 121 -3.46 -9.28 6.61
CA ALA A 121 -2.83 -9.56 7.90
C ALA A 121 -3.12 -10.97 8.43
N LEU A 122 -4.29 -11.53 8.11
CA LEU A 122 -4.65 -12.87 8.56
C LEU A 122 -4.22 -13.89 7.49
N PRO A 123 -3.19 -14.71 7.75
CA PRO A 123 -2.77 -15.76 6.83
C PRO A 123 -3.96 -16.68 6.54
N HIS A 124 -4.12 -17.04 5.27
CA HIS A 124 -5.15 -17.96 4.83
C HIS A 124 -4.51 -19.34 4.64
N GLY A 125 -5.04 -20.34 5.32
CA GLY A 125 -4.58 -21.74 5.21
C GLY A 125 -5.07 -22.40 3.93
N GLY A 126 -4.69 -21.89 2.78
CA GLY A 126 -5.09 -22.43 1.48
C GLY A 126 -4.42 -21.70 0.34
N ASP A 127 -3.19 -22.14 0.04
CA ASP A 127 -2.57 -22.20 -1.28
C ASP A 127 -1.17 -22.82 -1.06
N THR A 128 -1.14 -24.13 -0.84
CA THR A 128 0.08 -24.92 -1.08
C THR A 128 0.32 -24.88 -2.59
N PRO A 129 1.39 -24.25 -3.11
CA PRO A 129 1.80 -24.51 -4.48
C PRO A 129 2.18 -25.99 -4.54
N GLY A 130 1.40 -26.76 -5.30
CA GLY A 130 1.67 -28.18 -5.54
C GLY A 130 3.09 -28.36 -6.08
N THR A 131 3.76 -29.36 -5.52
CA THR A 131 4.83 -30.15 -6.15
C THR A 131 4.62 -30.38 -7.63
#